data_AF-A0A3D2MGJ2-F1
#
_entry.id   AF-A0A3D2MGJ2-F1
#
_cell.length_a   1.000
_cell.length_b   1.000
_cell.length_c   1.000
_cell.angle_alpha   90.00
_cell.angle_beta   90.00
_cell.angle_gamma   90.00
#
_symmetry.space_group_name_H-M   'P 1'
#
loop_
_entity.id
_entity.type
_entity.pdbx_description
1 polymer ?
#
loop_
_entity_poly.entity_id
_entity_poly.type
_entity_poly.pdbx_seq_one_letter_code
_entity_poly.pdbx_strand_id
1 'polypeptide(L)' 'GEMSRTITLPTAVEADKVQASYDHGILKLYIPKAEAVRPKQIPIQVKEVAGVR' A
#
# COMPACT_ATOMS: atom_id res chain seq x y z
N GLY A 1 14.74 8.11 27.60
CA GLY A 1 13.76 9.00 26.95
C GLY A 1 12.64 8.15 26.41
N GLU A 2 11.40 8.55 26.65
CA GLU A 2 10.21 7.89 26.12
C GLU A 2 9.83 8.53 24.78
N MET A 3 9.56 7.72 23.76
CA MET A 3 9.21 8.20 22.42
C MET A 3 7.91 7.54 21.98
N SER A 4 6.89 8.35 21.75
CA SER A 4 5.64 7.92 21.11
C SER A 4 5.42 8.74 19.83
N ARG A 5 4.99 8.06 18.77
CA ARG A 5 4.58 8.68 17.51
C ARG A 5 3.41 7.92 16.94
N THR A 6 2.43 8.65 16.43
CA THR A 6 1.28 8.09 15.71
C THR A 6 1.37 8.54 14.27
N ILE A 7 1.21 7.59 13.34
CA ILE A 7 1.25 7.86 11.91
C ILE A 7 0.08 7.10 11.29
N THR A 8 -0.75 7.81 10.52
CA THR A 8 -1.84 7.20 9.77
C THR A 8 -1.31 6.70 8.43
N LEU A 9 -1.54 5.42 8.13
CA LEU A 9 -1.16 4.84 6.84
C LEU A 9 -2.27 5.08 5.80
N PRO A 10 -1.94 5.41 4.54
CA PRO A 10 -2.92 5.78 3.53
C PRO A 10 -3.68 4.58 2.93
N THR A 11 -3.29 3.35 3.27
CA THR A 11 -3.86 2.12 2.72
C THR A 11 -4.11 1.11 3.83
N ALA A 12 -5.05 0.18 3.59
CA ALA A 12 -5.25 -0.95 4.48
C ALA A 12 -3.99 -1.84 4.54
N VAL A 13 -3.73 -2.40 5.73
CA VAL A 13 -2.53 -3.20 6.05
C VAL A 13 -2.92 -4.48 6.78
N GLU A 14 -2.03 -5.46 6.79
CA GLU A 14 -2.17 -6.69 7.58
C GLU A 14 -1.57 -6.47 8.97
N ALA A 15 -2.36 -5.94 9.90
CA ALA A 15 -1.90 -5.54 11.24
C ALA A 15 -1.22 -6.69 12.01
N ASP A 16 -1.74 -7.91 11.87
CA ASP A 16 -1.21 -9.10 12.55
C ASP A 16 0.17 -9.55 12.03
N LYS A 17 0.63 -9.01 10.90
CA LYS A 17 1.91 -9.35 10.27
C LYS A 17 2.94 -8.22 10.33
N VAL A 18 2.70 -7.20 11.16
CA VAL A 18 3.66 -6.12 11.39
C VAL A 18 4.91 -6.67 12.07
N GLN A 19 6.08 -6.25 11.60
CA GLN A 19 7.37 -6.57 12.21
C GLN A 19 8.11 -5.29 12.56
N ALA A 20 8.85 -5.30 13.67
CA ALA A 20 9.64 -4.17 14.13
C ALA A 20 11.07 -4.62 14.46
N SER A 21 12.05 -3.80 14.13
CA SER A 21 13.43 -3.95 14.58
C SER A 21 13.99 -2.61 15.04
N TYR A 22 14.83 -2.67 16.07
CA TYR A 22 15.50 -1.50 16.63
C TYR A 22 17.00 -1.75 16.66
N ASP A 23 17.75 -0.93 15.94
CA ASP A 23 19.19 -1.08 15.81
C ASP A 23 19.86 0.28 15.63
N HIS A 24 20.99 0.49 16.31
CA HIS A 24 21.74 1.75 16.30
C HIS A 24 20.89 3.04 16.45
N GLY A 25 19.86 3.01 17.31
CA GLY A 25 19.00 4.17 17.55
C GLY A 25 17.85 4.33 16.55
N ILE A 26 17.71 3.44 15.55
CA ILE A 26 16.73 3.52 14.48
C ILE A 26 15.66 2.44 14.67
N LEU A 27 14.40 2.86 14.76
CA LEU A 27 13.23 1.98 14.70
C LEU A 27 12.82 1.76 13.24
N LYS A 28 12.89 0.52 12.76
CA LYS A 28 12.38 0.09 11.45
C LYS A 28 11.09 -0.71 11.63
N LEU A 29 10.06 -0.35 10.87
CA LEU A 29 8.78 -1.05 10.84
C LEU A 29 8.54 -1.61 9.45
N TYR A 30 8.27 -2.90 9.35
CA TYR A 30 7.80 -3.56 8.14
C TYR A 30 6.30 -3.83 8.28
N ILE A 31 5.50 -3.17 7.44
CA ILE A 31 4.03 -3.19 7.51
C ILE A 31 3.51 -3.64 6.14
N PRO A 32 3.10 -4.91 6.00
CA PRO A 32 2.56 -5.42 4.75
C PRO A 32 1.25 -4.71 4.37
N LYS A 33 1.12 -4.30 3.11
CA LYS A 33 -0.16 -3.85 2.57
C LYS A 33 -1.14 -5.02 2.53
N ALA A 34 -2.42 -4.75 2.76
CA ALA A 34 -3.46 -5.76 2.64
C ALA A 34 -3.57 -6.27 1.19
N GLU A 35 -3.73 -7.57 1.01
CA GLU A 35 -3.80 -8.17 -0.34
C GLU A 35 -4.97 -7.62 -1.19
N ALA A 36 -6.04 -7.16 -0.55
CA ALA A 36 -7.18 -6.53 -1.19
C ALA A 36 -6.85 -5.18 -1.87
N VAL A 37 -5.76 -4.51 -1.47
CA VAL A 37 -5.34 -3.23 -2.06
C VAL A 37 -4.37 -3.38 -3.24
N ARG A 38 -4.14 -4.62 -3.72
CA ARG A 38 -3.36 -4.84 -4.94
C ARG A 38 -3.98 -4.06 -6.11
N PRO A 39 -3.18 -3.27 -6.87
CA PRO A 39 -3.69 -2.51 -8.00
C PRO A 39 -4.38 -3.42 -9.02
N LYS A 40 -5.60 -3.06 -9.41
CA LYS A 40 -6.29 -3.74 -10.51
C LYS A 40 -5.81 -3.13 -11.83
N GLN A 41 -5.38 -3.97 -12.77
CA GLN A 41 -5.22 -3.52 -14.16
C GLN A 41 -6.60 -3.30 -14.76
N ILE A 42 -6.83 -2.11 -15.30
CA ILE A 42 -8.10 -1.75 -15.97
C ILE A 42 -7.84 -1.77 -17.48
N PRO A 43 -8.37 -2.74 -18.24
CA PRO A 43 -8.21 -2.76 -19.68
C PRO A 43 -8.99 -1.60 -20.32
N ILE A 44 -8.32 -0.85 -21.20
CA ILE A 44 -8.96 0.20 -21.99
C ILE A 44 -9.64 -0.44 -23.21
N GLN A 45 -10.96 -0.33 -23.30
CA GLN A 45 -11.72 -0.76 -24.48
C GLN A 45 -11.84 0.41 -25.45
N VAL A 46 -11.26 0.28 -26.65
CA VAL A 46 -11.49 1.23 -27.74
C VAL A 46 -12.80 0.84 -28.42
N LYS A 47 -13.82 1.69 -28.33
CA LYS A 47 -15.00 1.58 -29.20
C LYS A 47 -14.61 2.13 -30.57
N GLU A 48 -14.56 1.27 -31.58
CA GLU A 48 -14.54 1.75 -32.97
C GLU A 48 -15.83 2.51 -33.25
N VAL A 49 -15.69 3.74 -33.74
CA VAL A 49 -16.80 4.52 -34.29
C VAL A 49 -16.99 4.04 -35.73
N ALA A 50 -18.07 3.31 -35.96
CA ALA A 50 -18.42 2.84 -37.30
C ALA A 50 -18.72 4.05 -38.21
N GLY A 51 -17.90 4.23 -39.25
CA GLY A 51 -18.23 5.09 -40.39
C GLY A 51 -17.33 6.30 -40.59
N VAL A 52 -16.07 6.07 -41.00
CA VAL A 52 -15.35 7.00 -41.89
C VAL A 52 -14.58 6.18 -42.93
N ARG A 53 -15.27 5.80 -44.00
CA ARG A 53 -14.72 5.57 -45.33
C ARG A 53 -15.76 6.03 -46.34
#